data_AF-A0A522APX5-F1
#
_entry.id   AF-A0A522APX5-F1
#
_cell.length_a   1.000
_cell.length_b   1.000
_cell.length_c   1.000
_cell.angle_alpha   90.00
_cell.angle_beta   90.00
_cell.angle_gamma   90.00
#
_symmetry.space_group_name_H-M   'P 1'
#
loop_
_entity.id
_entity.type
_entity.pdbx_description
1 polymer ?
#
loop_
_entity_poly.entity_id
_entity_poly.type
_entity_poly.pdbx_seq_one_letter_code
_entity_poly.pdbx_strand_id
1 'polypeptide(L)'
;VRAIAPPGARPAIVPITVDLSAEALNAIGAVLDADAIQLSGREPATVIAEVDRPVWKVLHLPAGSSESGADSSGNGSGANAGGANGGGANGGGAAPASHAVAVVASARGYLAAGAARIMLDTAGGPHPGGTGVRVDAELAGAVAREVPVILAGGLNPASVGPALRAAAVVGVDVTSGVEAQRIPGRRPTKDPLKVALFVKRARAARIDRPNLAVRPTPVHAGLLEVDAHGRWGMERDFGGRYVPETLIGALEQLEDAYDAIRHDPRFWSDLNELLGRFAGRPTALYRADRLAEAVHAEAMRLAALPKPGRPRGPSGHWAPAPPPIRLYLKREDLAHTGAHKINNALGQALLTRRLGKSRVIAETGAGQHGVATATACALLGLPCVVFMGEEDIQRQAPNVLRMRALGAEVRSVTSGTATLKDAVNEAMRDWVTNVETTHYVLGSAMGPHPYPTIVRDLQRRIGDEAGRQLFDVEGRLPDLALACVGGGSNAIGLLARFIGEPSVRLAVAEAAGDGVETGRHAAAIAGGTAGILHGS
;
A
#
# COMPACT_ATOMS: atom_id res chain seq x y z
N VAL A 1 -33.02 -9.61 -1.54
CA VAL A 1 -31.82 -8.77 -1.27
C VAL A 1 -31.37 -8.02 -2.52
N ARG A 2 -30.98 -8.70 -3.61
CA ARG A 2 -30.50 -8.03 -4.84
C ARG A 2 -31.55 -7.14 -5.52
N ALA A 3 -32.83 -7.51 -5.49
CA ALA A 3 -33.93 -6.72 -6.06
C ALA A 3 -34.17 -5.36 -5.37
N ILE A 4 -33.70 -5.18 -4.14
CA ILE A 4 -33.83 -3.94 -3.37
C ILE A 4 -32.48 -3.22 -3.20
N ALA A 5 -31.45 -3.68 -3.90
CA ALA A 5 -30.13 -3.06 -3.84
C ALA A 5 -30.11 -1.74 -4.64
N PRO A 6 -29.33 -0.73 -4.22
CA PRO A 6 -29.17 0.50 -4.99
C PRO A 6 -28.68 0.23 -6.43
N PRO A 7 -29.02 1.09 -7.40
CA PRO A 7 -28.50 1.00 -8.76
C PRO A 7 -26.97 0.92 -8.77
N GLY A 8 -26.41 -0.06 -9.47
CA GLY A 8 -24.97 -0.31 -9.52
C GLY A 8 -24.40 -1.17 -8.37
N ALA A 9 -25.21 -1.55 -7.38
CA ALA A 9 -24.79 -2.43 -6.29
C ALA A 9 -25.36 -3.85 -6.47
N ARG A 10 -24.47 -4.87 -6.50
CA ARG A 10 -24.85 -6.28 -6.45
C ARG A 10 -24.32 -6.90 -5.15
N PRO A 11 -25.09 -6.90 -4.06
CA PRO A 11 -24.67 -7.53 -2.81
C PRO A 11 -24.45 -9.03 -3.04
N ALA A 12 -23.32 -9.53 -2.54
CA ALA A 12 -22.99 -10.94 -2.59
C ALA A 12 -23.89 -11.73 -1.63
N ILE A 13 -24.36 -12.89 -2.07
CA ILE A 13 -25.12 -13.82 -1.23
C ILE A 13 -24.17 -14.94 -0.81
N VAL A 14 -23.91 -15.02 0.50
CA VAL A 14 -23.05 -16.05 1.09
C VAL A 14 -23.83 -16.74 2.22
N PRO A 15 -24.39 -17.95 2.00
CA PRO A 15 -24.98 -18.74 3.07
C PRO A 15 -23.89 -19.24 4.01
N ILE A 16 -24.19 -19.19 5.31
CA ILE A 16 -23.35 -19.74 6.37
C ILE A 16 -23.91 -21.11 6.73
N THR A 17 -23.09 -22.14 6.61
CA THR A 17 -23.46 -23.54 6.84
C THR A 17 -22.53 -24.20 7.82
N VAL A 18 -22.98 -25.30 8.44
CA VAL A 18 -22.19 -26.08 9.38
C VAL A 18 -22.43 -27.57 9.14
N ASP A 19 -21.33 -28.28 8.89
CA ASP A 19 -21.23 -29.74 8.85
C ASP A 19 -22.20 -30.40 7.84
N LEU A 20 -22.37 -29.77 6.68
CA LEU A 20 -23.18 -30.30 5.57
C LEU A 20 -22.32 -31.00 4.52
N SER A 21 -22.93 -31.95 3.79
CA SER A 21 -22.31 -32.61 2.64
C SER A 21 -22.19 -31.67 1.43
N ALA A 22 -21.23 -31.94 0.53
CA ALA A 22 -21.06 -31.18 -0.71
C ALA A 22 -22.36 -31.12 -1.56
N GLU A 23 -23.10 -32.23 -1.63
CA GLU A 23 -24.41 -32.27 -2.29
C GLU A 23 -25.40 -31.25 -1.71
N ALA A 24 -25.53 -31.20 -0.38
CA ALA A 24 -26.41 -30.25 0.28
C ALA A 24 -25.94 -28.80 0.09
N LEU A 25 -24.62 -28.57 0.11
CA LEU A 25 -24.03 -27.24 -0.13
C LEU A 25 -24.31 -26.75 -1.56
N ASN A 26 -24.14 -27.61 -2.56
CA ASN A 26 -24.43 -27.29 -3.96
C ASN A 26 -25.92 -27.01 -4.18
N ALA A 27 -26.80 -27.79 -3.54
CA ALA A 27 -28.24 -27.55 -3.57
C ALA A 27 -28.59 -26.18 -2.97
N ILE A 28 -28.00 -25.81 -1.83
CA ILE A 28 -28.17 -24.49 -1.22
C ILE A 28 -27.64 -23.38 -2.14
N GLY A 29 -26.46 -23.59 -2.72
CA GLY A 29 -25.84 -22.64 -3.66
C GLY A 29 -26.71 -22.35 -4.88
N ALA A 30 -27.32 -23.39 -5.44
CA ALA A 30 -28.26 -23.28 -6.56
C ALA A 30 -29.56 -22.57 -6.17
N VAL A 31 -30.19 -22.96 -5.05
CA VAL A 31 -31.46 -22.38 -4.59
C VAL A 31 -31.33 -20.90 -4.24
N LEU A 32 -30.21 -20.49 -3.64
CA LEU A 32 -29.99 -19.11 -3.22
C LEU A 32 -29.32 -18.22 -4.29
N ASP A 33 -28.92 -18.80 -5.42
CA ASP A 33 -28.03 -18.16 -6.40
C ASP A 33 -26.81 -17.51 -5.71
N ALA A 34 -26.15 -18.31 -4.87
CA ALA A 34 -25.08 -17.87 -3.98
C ALA A 34 -23.80 -17.55 -4.77
N ASP A 35 -23.09 -16.49 -4.36
CA ASP A 35 -21.79 -16.10 -4.96
C ASP A 35 -20.61 -16.85 -4.32
N ALA A 36 -20.80 -17.34 -3.09
CA ALA A 36 -19.85 -18.13 -2.32
C ALA A 36 -20.60 -18.92 -1.24
N ILE A 37 -19.97 -19.88 -0.57
CA ILE A 37 -20.52 -20.60 0.58
C ILE A 37 -19.54 -20.49 1.75
N GLN A 38 -20.02 -20.08 2.92
CA GLN A 38 -19.21 -20.00 4.13
C GLN A 38 -19.38 -21.27 4.98
N LEU A 39 -18.29 -22.00 5.16
CA LEU A 39 -18.22 -23.19 6.00
C LEU A 39 -17.75 -22.82 7.41
N SER A 40 -18.67 -22.85 8.37
CA SER A 40 -18.38 -22.57 9.77
C SER A 40 -18.23 -23.84 10.63
N GLY A 41 -18.35 -25.04 10.05
CA GLY A 41 -18.24 -26.30 10.78
C GLY A 41 -16.82 -26.86 10.84
N ARG A 42 -16.73 -28.19 10.96
CA ARG A 42 -15.52 -29.01 10.93
C ARG A 42 -15.40 -29.82 9.64
N GLU A 43 -15.98 -29.30 8.55
CA GLU A 43 -15.96 -29.96 7.24
C GLU A 43 -14.51 -30.23 6.82
N PRO A 44 -14.18 -31.47 6.38
CA PRO A 44 -12.84 -31.78 5.91
C PRO A 44 -12.54 -31.05 4.60
N ALA A 45 -11.25 -30.82 4.33
CA ALA A 45 -10.79 -30.11 3.12
C ALA A 45 -11.28 -30.75 1.81
N THR A 46 -11.55 -32.07 1.80
CA THR A 46 -12.10 -32.79 0.64
C THR A 46 -13.46 -32.26 0.19
N VAL A 47 -14.29 -31.77 1.11
CA VAL A 47 -15.60 -31.18 0.76
C VAL A 47 -15.44 -29.98 -0.17
N ILE A 48 -14.36 -29.21 -0.03
CA ILE A 48 -14.15 -27.99 -0.81
C ILE A 48 -14.03 -28.27 -2.31
N ALA A 49 -13.38 -29.37 -2.68
CA ALA A 49 -13.18 -29.75 -4.07
C ALA A 49 -14.48 -30.16 -4.78
N GLU A 50 -15.50 -30.54 -4.01
CA GLU A 50 -16.80 -31.01 -4.52
C GLU A 50 -17.87 -29.90 -4.55
N VAL A 51 -17.57 -28.71 -4.01
CA VAL A 51 -18.49 -27.57 -3.98
C VAL A 51 -18.34 -26.74 -5.26
N ASP A 52 -19.45 -26.47 -5.95
CA ASP A 52 -19.49 -25.77 -7.24
C ASP A 52 -19.46 -24.22 -7.12
N ARG A 53 -19.24 -23.72 -5.90
CA ARG A 53 -19.17 -22.30 -5.56
C ARG A 53 -17.90 -21.99 -4.78
N PRO A 54 -17.37 -20.75 -4.85
CA PRO A 54 -16.25 -20.34 -4.02
C PRO A 54 -16.50 -20.59 -2.52
N VAL A 55 -15.59 -21.28 -1.85
CA VAL A 55 -15.74 -21.60 -0.42
C VAL A 55 -14.98 -20.61 0.45
N TRP A 56 -15.63 -20.08 1.49
CA TRP A 56 -15.02 -19.30 2.56
C TRP A 56 -14.95 -20.15 3.81
N LYS A 57 -13.75 -20.55 4.23
CA LYS A 57 -13.59 -21.44 5.39
C LYS A 57 -13.31 -20.65 6.66
N VAL A 58 -14.13 -20.86 7.69
CA VAL A 58 -13.89 -20.33 9.04
C VAL A 58 -12.98 -21.29 9.81
N LEU A 59 -11.95 -20.73 10.44
CA LEU A 59 -11.13 -21.40 11.44
C LEU A 59 -11.45 -20.79 12.81
N HIS A 60 -11.92 -21.64 13.72
CA HIS A 60 -12.30 -21.21 15.06
C HIS A 60 -11.11 -21.25 16.01
N LEU A 61 -10.81 -20.10 16.61
CA LEU A 61 -9.66 -19.86 17.47
C LEU A 61 -10.09 -19.55 18.91
N PRO A 62 -9.17 -19.63 19.89
CA PRO A 62 -9.43 -19.15 21.24
C PRO A 62 -9.78 -17.66 21.27
N ALA A 63 -10.66 -17.28 22.21
CA ALA A 63 -10.93 -15.88 22.51
C ALA A 63 -9.70 -15.24 23.18
N GLY A 64 -9.42 -13.97 22.86
CA GLY A 64 -8.38 -13.20 23.55
C GLY A 64 -8.77 -12.85 24.99
N SER A 65 -7.79 -12.72 25.89
CA SER A 65 -8.04 -12.20 27.23
C SER A 65 -8.54 -10.75 27.14
N SER A 66 -9.68 -10.46 27.77
CA SER A 66 -10.21 -9.11 27.79
C SER A 66 -9.34 -8.24 28.71
N GLU A 67 -8.65 -7.24 28.15
CA GLU A 67 -8.26 -6.08 28.95
C GLU A 67 -9.56 -5.40 29.43
N SER A 68 -9.83 -5.56 30.72
CA SER A 68 -10.81 -4.77 31.44
C SER A 68 -10.38 -3.31 31.40
N GLY A 69 -11.09 -2.50 30.62
CA GLY A 69 -11.10 -1.07 30.82
C GLY A 69 -11.59 -0.80 32.24
N ALA A 70 -10.72 -0.20 33.05
CA ALA A 70 -11.06 0.29 34.37
C ALA A 70 -12.15 1.35 34.26
N ASP A 71 -13.33 1.05 34.81
CA ASP A 71 -14.20 2.06 35.41
C ASP A 71 -14.49 1.60 36.84
N SER A 72 -13.74 2.19 37.78
CA SER A 72 -14.03 2.12 39.20
C SER A 72 -15.17 3.08 39.53
N SER A 73 -16.39 2.57 39.69
CA SER A 73 -17.39 3.12 40.63
C SER A 73 -18.60 2.20 40.77
N GLY A 74 -18.95 1.82 42.00
CA GLY A 74 -20.28 1.32 42.34
C GLY A 74 -20.35 0.05 43.20
N ASN A 75 -20.22 0.23 44.52
CA ASN A 75 -20.91 -0.47 45.63
C ASN A 75 -21.43 -1.92 45.46
N GLY A 76 -20.83 -2.84 46.23
CA GLY A 76 -21.44 -3.35 47.48
C GLY A 76 -22.52 -4.46 47.44
N SER A 77 -22.24 -5.51 48.22
CA SER A 77 -23.08 -6.65 48.66
C SER A 77 -23.06 -7.88 47.71
N GLY A 78 -22.71 -9.11 48.12
CA GLY A 78 -22.61 -9.71 49.44
C GLY A 78 -23.52 -10.94 49.51
N ALA A 79 -23.03 -12.12 49.10
CA ALA A 79 -23.56 -13.41 49.55
C ALA A 79 -22.63 -14.57 49.15
N ASN A 80 -22.28 -15.37 50.15
CA ASN A 80 -21.40 -16.53 50.10
C ASN A 80 -22.26 -17.81 50.17
N ALA A 81 -22.03 -18.76 49.27
CA ALA A 81 -22.40 -20.19 49.36
C ALA A 81 -21.71 -20.87 48.16
N GLY A 82 -20.86 -21.89 48.27
CA GLY A 82 -20.97 -23.14 49.02
C GLY A 82 -20.59 -24.23 48.00
N GLY A 83 -19.47 -24.94 48.23
CA GLY A 83 -18.76 -25.72 47.21
C GLY A 83 -19.42 -27.02 46.73
N ALA A 84 -18.87 -27.56 45.64
CA ALA A 84 -18.77 -29.00 45.38
C ALA A 84 -17.67 -29.30 44.36
N ASN A 85 -16.82 -30.25 44.73
CA ASN A 85 -15.70 -30.84 43.99
C ASN A 85 -16.11 -31.48 42.65
N GLY A 86 -15.22 -31.41 41.66
CA GLY A 86 -15.24 -32.26 40.47
C GLY A 86 -13.92 -32.13 39.71
N GLY A 87 -12.96 -33.01 40.02
CA GLY A 87 -11.63 -33.03 39.42
C GLY A 87 -11.63 -33.25 37.90
N GLY A 88 -10.68 -32.63 37.21
CA GLY A 88 -10.47 -32.82 35.78
C GLY A 88 -9.21 -32.11 35.27
N ALA A 89 -8.10 -32.85 35.30
CA ALA A 89 -6.91 -32.75 34.46
C ALA A 89 -6.37 -31.36 34.05
N ASN A 90 -5.24 -30.99 34.68
CA ASN A 90 -4.23 -30.08 34.12
C ASN A 90 -3.83 -30.51 32.70
N GLY A 91 -4.27 -29.75 31.70
CA GLY A 91 -3.70 -29.75 30.35
C GLY A 91 -2.81 -28.52 30.17
N GLY A 92 -1.49 -28.73 30.14
CA GLY A 92 -0.48 -27.67 30.04
C GLY A 92 -0.67 -26.74 28.84
N GLY A 93 -0.55 -25.44 29.08
CA GLY A 93 -0.58 -24.41 28.06
C GLY A 93 0.61 -24.54 27.10
N ALA A 94 0.33 -24.96 25.88
CA ALA A 94 1.28 -24.86 24.78
C ALA A 94 1.42 -23.39 24.35
N ALA A 95 2.66 -22.92 24.19
CA ALA A 95 2.99 -21.53 23.89
C ALA A 95 2.23 -20.99 22.64
N PRO A 96 1.91 -19.69 22.58
CA PRO A 96 1.14 -19.06 21.48
C PRO A 96 1.67 -19.40 20.07
N ALA A 97 2.99 -19.57 19.95
CA ALA A 97 3.66 -19.91 18.69
C ALA A 97 3.28 -21.30 18.13
N SER A 98 3.10 -22.32 18.98
CA SER A 98 2.76 -23.68 18.50
C SER A 98 1.32 -23.75 17.99
N HIS A 99 0.41 -22.98 18.59
CA HIS A 99 -0.97 -22.85 18.13
C HIS A 99 -1.05 -22.14 16.77
N ALA A 100 -0.29 -21.05 16.58
CA ALA A 100 -0.25 -20.34 15.30
C ALA A 100 0.20 -21.23 14.14
N VAL A 101 1.24 -22.05 14.34
CA VAL A 101 1.75 -22.99 13.32
C VAL A 101 0.67 -24.00 12.89
N ALA A 102 -0.05 -24.58 13.86
CA ALA A 102 -1.13 -25.53 13.56
C ALA A 102 -2.28 -24.88 12.77
N VAL A 103 -2.65 -23.65 13.14
CA VAL A 103 -3.70 -22.89 12.43
C VAL A 103 -3.27 -22.53 11.02
N VAL A 104 -2.02 -22.10 10.83
CA VAL A 104 -1.45 -21.80 9.50
C VAL A 104 -1.42 -23.04 8.63
N ALA A 105 -1.01 -24.19 9.18
CA ALA A 105 -1.02 -25.46 8.44
C ALA A 105 -2.45 -25.85 8.01
N SER A 106 -3.43 -25.71 8.90
CA SER A 106 -4.84 -25.95 8.59
C SER A 106 -5.35 -25.00 7.49
N ALA A 107 -5.07 -23.70 7.62
CA ALA A 107 -5.45 -22.69 6.63
C ALA A 107 -4.85 -22.99 5.25
N ARG A 108 -3.57 -23.35 5.18
CA ARG A 108 -2.91 -23.76 3.93
C ARG A 108 -3.52 -25.02 3.34
N GLY A 109 -3.90 -25.99 4.17
CA GLY A 109 -4.59 -27.21 3.73
C GLY A 109 -5.92 -26.90 3.04
N TYR A 110 -6.74 -26.03 3.62
CA TYR A 110 -7.99 -25.60 3.00
C TYR A 110 -7.80 -24.78 1.73
N LEU A 111 -6.81 -23.88 1.70
CA LEU A 111 -6.46 -23.13 0.48
C LEU A 111 -5.99 -24.05 -0.64
N ALA A 112 -5.13 -25.03 -0.34
CA ALA A 112 -4.67 -26.02 -1.31
C ALA A 112 -5.82 -26.88 -1.86
N ALA A 113 -6.86 -27.11 -1.06
CA ALA A 113 -8.09 -27.79 -1.47
C ALA A 113 -9.07 -26.90 -2.25
N GLY A 114 -8.74 -25.63 -2.51
CA GLY A 114 -9.54 -24.72 -3.33
C GLY A 114 -10.37 -23.70 -2.56
N ALA A 115 -10.14 -23.52 -1.25
CA ALA A 115 -10.85 -22.47 -0.50
C ALA A 115 -10.49 -21.09 -1.07
N ALA A 116 -11.50 -20.27 -1.36
CA ALA A 116 -11.31 -18.92 -1.89
C ALA A 116 -10.88 -17.93 -0.81
N ARG A 117 -11.31 -18.13 0.44
CA ARG A 117 -11.01 -17.26 1.58
C ARG A 117 -10.86 -18.06 2.87
N ILE A 118 -10.00 -17.58 3.76
CA ILE A 118 -9.90 -18.04 5.14
C ILE A 118 -10.43 -16.93 6.06
N MET A 119 -11.29 -17.30 7.01
CA MET A 119 -11.84 -16.42 8.04
C MET A 119 -11.38 -16.90 9.41
N LEU A 120 -11.03 -15.97 10.29
CA LEU A 120 -10.72 -16.25 11.70
C LEU A 120 -11.88 -15.77 12.56
N ASP A 121 -12.46 -16.67 13.34
CA ASP A 121 -13.50 -16.37 14.32
C ASP A 121 -13.19 -17.10 15.63
N THR A 122 -13.92 -16.83 16.70
CA THR A 122 -13.79 -17.55 17.96
C THR A 122 -14.70 -18.77 18.03
N ALA A 123 -14.29 -19.79 18.78
CA ALA A 123 -15.13 -20.96 19.11
C ALA A 123 -15.88 -20.73 20.44
N GLY A 124 -17.08 -21.32 20.60
CA GLY A 124 -17.64 -21.55 21.95
C GLY A 124 -19.06 -21.05 22.25
N GLY A 125 -19.94 -20.85 21.26
CA GLY A 125 -21.36 -20.58 21.51
C GLY A 125 -22.23 -21.85 21.43
N PRO A 126 -23.45 -21.86 22.01
CA PRO A 126 -24.43 -22.95 21.85
C PRO A 126 -25.04 -23.02 20.43
N HIS A 127 -24.65 -22.11 19.54
CA HIS A 127 -25.12 -22.03 18.17
C HIS A 127 -23.95 -22.15 17.19
N PRO A 128 -24.18 -22.69 15.99
CA PRO A 128 -23.16 -22.94 14.96
C PRO A 128 -22.58 -21.67 14.28
N GLY A 129 -22.39 -20.58 15.02
CA GLY A 129 -21.84 -19.31 14.53
C GLY A 129 -20.86 -18.66 15.52
N GLY A 130 -20.24 -17.56 15.09
CA GLY A 130 -19.26 -16.81 15.89
C GLY A 130 -19.79 -16.38 17.26
N THR A 131 -18.92 -16.36 18.26
CA THR A 131 -19.32 -16.08 19.66
C THR A 131 -19.61 -14.59 19.93
N GLY A 132 -19.33 -13.72 18.95
CA GLY A 132 -19.33 -12.27 19.17
C GLY A 132 -18.16 -11.79 20.02
N VAL A 133 -17.17 -12.65 20.28
CA VAL A 133 -15.90 -12.33 20.94
C VAL A 133 -14.79 -12.28 19.89
N ARG A 134 -13.80 -11.42 20.12
CA ARG A 134 -12.65 -11.29 19.24
C ARG A 134 -11.67 -12.45 19.44
N VAL A 135 -11.10 -12.90 18.33
CA VAL A 135 -9.93 -13.76 18.33
C VAL A 135 -8.79 -13.05 19.07
N ASP A 136 -7.94 -13.83 19.74
CA ASP A 136 -6.69 -13.35 20.30
C ASP A 136 -5.86 -12.57 19.26
N ALA A 137 -5.45 -11.34 19.61
CA ALA A 137 -4.86 -10.42 18.65
C ALA A 137 -3.45 -10.85 18.21
N GLU A 138 -2.68 -11.46 19.11
CA GLU A 138 -1.33 -11.95 18.82
C GLU A 138 -1.39 -13.17 17.90
N LEU A 139 -2.30 -14.11 18.18
CA LEU A 139 -2.54 -15.28 17.35
C LEU A 139 -3.10 -14.88 15.97
N ALA A 140 -4.10 -14.00 15.91
CA ALA A 140 -4.63 -13.48 14.65
C ALA A 140 -3.54 -12.77 13.83
N GLY A 141 -2.68 -11.99 14.49
CA GLY A 141 -1.54 -11.35 13.87
C GLY A 141 -0.53 -12.35 13.32
N ALA A 142 -0.22 -13.41 14.06
CA ALA A 142 0.69 -14.47 13.63
C ALA A 142 0.18 -15.23 12.41
N VAL A 143 -1.10 -15.59 12.39
CA VAL A 143 -1.71 -16.28 11.24
C VAL A 143 -1.81 -15.35 10.02
N ALA A 144 -2.20 -14.09 10.22
CA ALA A 144 -2.34 -13.12 9.13
C ALA A 144 -1.00 -12.76 8.44
N ARG A 145 0.15 -12.99 9.09
CA ARG A 145 1.48 -12.86 8.46
C ARG A 145 1.74 -13.95 7.43
N GLU A 146 1.17 -15.14 7.63
CA GLU A 146 1.46 -16.33 6.83
C GLU A 146 0.39 -16.64 5.79
N VAL A 147 -0.86 -16.20 6.04
CA VAL A 147 -2.03 -16.52 5.22
C VAL A 147 -2.98 -15.32 5.11
N PRO A 148 -3.55 -15.02 3.92
CA PRO A 148 -4.58 -14.00 3.78
C PRO A 148 -5.86 -14.39 4.54
N VAL A 149 -6.17 -13.66 5.61
CA VAL A 149 -7.34 -13.93 6.45
C VAL A 149 -8.32 -12.75 6.53
N ILE A 150 -9.59 -13.07 6.68
CA ILE A 150 -10.64 -12.12 7.08
C ILE A 150 -10.85 -12.27 8.58
N LEU A 151 -10.83 -11.18 9.34
CA LEU A 151 -11.13 -11.23 10.76
C LEU A 151 -12.65 -11.12 10.98
N ALA A 152 -13.22 -12.12 11.63
CA ALA A 152 -14.62 -12.19 12.02
C ALA A 152 -14.75 -12.25 13.56
N GLY A 153 -15.97 -12.09 14.06
CA GLY A 153 -16.28 -12.21 15.49
C GLY A 153 -15.91 -10.98 16.33
N GLY A 154 -16.91 -10.45 17.05
CA GLY A 154 -16.70 -9.41 18.10
C GLY A 154 -16.13 -8.07 17.64
N LEU A 155 -16.22 -7.77 16.34
CA LEU A 155 -15.86 -6.48 15.79
C LEU A 155 -17.04 -5.50 15.89
N ASN A 156 -16.74 -4.24 16.17
CA ASN A 156 -17.72 -3.15 16.23
C ASN A 156 -17.02 -1.84 15.81
N PRO A 157 -17.75 -0.72 15.67
CA PRO A 157 -17.13 0.52 15.26
C PRO A 157 -15.94 0.94 16.15
N ALA A 158 -15.96 0.68 17.45
CA ALA A 158 -14.85 1.02 18.33
C ALA A 158 -13.64 0.08 18.18
N SER A 159 -13.87 -1.22 17.94
CA SER A 159 -12.80 -2.23 17.92
C SER A 159 -12.20 -2.50 16.55
N VAL A 160 -12.91 -2.22 15.44
CA VAL A 160 -12.45 -2.58 14.09
C VAL A 160 -11.15 -1.89 13.70
N GLY A 161 -10.97 -0.62 14.08
CA GLY A 161 -9.74 0.12 13.81
C GLY A 161 -8.52 -0.48 14.54
N PRO A 162 -8.56 -0.61 15.88
CA PRO A 162 -7.53 -1.30 16.65
C PRO A 162 -7.25 -2.73 16.15
N ALA A 163 -8.28 -3.51 15.81
CA ALA A 163 -8.11 -4.88 15.32
C ALA A 163 -7.35 -4.95 13.99
N LEU A 164 -7.69 -4.07 13.04
CA LEU A 164 -6.95 -3.91 11.78
C LEU A 164 -5.52 -3.38 12.00
N ARG A 165 -5.27 -2.69 13.12
CA ARG A 165 -3.94 -2.30 13.58
C ARG A 165 -3.21 -3.42 14.33
N ALA A 166 -3.89 -4.46 14.82
CA ALA A 166 -3.22 -5.57 15.48
C ALA A 166 -2.80 -6.66 14.48
N ALA A 167 -3.64 -6.92 13.47
CA ALA A 167 -3.45 -8.01 12.52
C ALA A 167 -3.54 -7.54 11.05
N ALA A 168 -2.64 -8.03 10.20
CA ALA A 168 -2.54 -7.68 8.79
C ALA A 168 -3.59 -8.40 7.92
N VAL A 169 -4.87 -8.23 8.25
CA VAL A 169 -5.97 -8.98 7.63
C VAL A 169 -6.43 -8.34 6.32
N VAL A 170 -6.92 -9.17 5.38
CA VAL A 170 -7.37 -8.73 4.05
C VAL A 170 -8.82 -8.24 4.03
N GLY A 171 -9.56 -8.50 5.10
CA GLY A 171 -10.95 -8.09 5.27
C GLY A 171 -11.41 -8.22 6.72
N VAL A 172 -12.59 -7.68 6.99
CA VAL A 172 -13.30 -7.84 8.26
C VAL A 172 -14.73 -8.25 7.99
N ASP A 173 -15.25 -9.14 8.82
CA ASP A 173 -16.66 -9.50 8.88
C ASP A 173 -17.28 -8.96 10.17
N VAL A 174 -18.50 -8.44 10.08
CA VAL A 174 -19.25 -7.97 11.25
C VAL A 174 -20.69 -8.46 11.19
N THR A 175 -20.97 -9.40 12.08
CA THR A 175 -22.34 -9.79 12.39
C THR A 175 -22.79 -9.03 13.63
N SER A 176 -22.31 -9.34 14.82
CA SER A 176 -22.70 -8.64 16.06
C SER A 176 -21.89 -7.36 16.32
N GLY A 177 -22.45 -6.42 17.08
CA GLY A 177 -21.78 -5.16 17.47
C GLY A 177 -22.20 -3.93 16.65
N VAL A 178 -23.12 -4.11 15.70
CA VAL A 178 -23.67 -3.06 14.83
C VAL A 178 -25.20 -3.04 14.82
N GLU A 179 -25.84 -3.71 15.77
CA GLU A 179 -27.29 -3.71 15.94
C GLU A 179 -27.82 -2.40 16.54
N ALA A 180 -29.08 -2.09 16.21
CA ALA A 180 -29.88 -1.13 16.94
C ALA A 180 -30.15 -1.64 18.37
N GLN A 181 -30.63 -0.76 19.25
CA GLN A 181 -31.01 -1.15 20.61
C GLN A 181 -32.00 -2.32 20.56
N ARG A 182 -31.69 -3.39 21.31
CA ARG A 182 -32.48 -4.62 21.27
C ARG A 182 -33.85 -4.36 21.90
N ILE A 183 -34.89 -4.68 21.15
CA ILE A 183 -36.27 -4.67 21.65
C ILE A 183 -36.66 -6.12 21.97
N PRO A 184 -37.04 -6.44 23.23
CA PRO A 184 -37.49 -7.78 23.59
C PRO A 184 -38.59 -8.29 22.66
N GLY A 185 -38.51 -9.56 22.26
CA GLY A 185 -39.48 -10.20 21.35
C GLY A 185 -39.36 -9.82 19.86
N ARG A 186 -38.43 -8.94 19.47
CA ARG A 186 -38.17 -8.61 18.05
C ARG A 186 -36.83 -9.15 17.57
N ARG A 187 -36.77 -9.49 16.27
CA ARG A 187 -35.52 -9.87 15.61
C ARG A 187 -34.55 -8.67 15.64
N PRO A 188 -33.27 -8.87 15.99
CA PRO A 188 -32.28 -7.79 15.94
C PRO A 188 -32.19 -7.19 14.54
N THR A 189 -32.22 -5.86 14.46
CA THR A 189 -32.00 -5.11 13.22
C THR A 189 -30.65 -4.42 13.27
N LYS A 190 -30.00 -4.29 12.12
CA LYS A 190 -28.73 -3.55 12.00
C LYS A 190 -29.02 -2.06 12.06
N ASP A 191 -28.20 -1.33 12.81
CA ASP A 191 -28.23 0.13 12.86
C ASP A 191 -27.41 0.67 11.67
N PRO A 192 -28.03 1.37 10.69
CA PRO A 192 -27.33 1.87 9.52
C PRO A 192 -26.16 2.79 9.86
N LEU A 193 -26.26 3.58 10.94
CA LEU A 193 -25.19 4.47 11.38
C LEU A 193 -24.01 3.68 11.95
N LYS A 194 -24.27 2.66 12.76
CA LYS A 194 -23.19 1.81 13.29
C LYS A 194 -22.50 1.02 12.17
N VAL A 195 -23.26 0.52 11.19
CA VAL A 195 -22.67 -0.12 10.00
C VAL A 195 -21.82 0.87 9.20
N ALA A 196 -22.31 2.09 8.95
CA ALA A 196 -21.56 3.12 8.24
C ALA A 196 -20.28 3.52 9.00
N LEU A 197 -20.35 3.68 10.33
CA LEU A 197 -19.20 3.98 11.19
C LEU A 197 -18.20 2.84 11.21
N PHE A 198 -18.67 1.59 11.27
CA PHE A 198 -17.83 0.41 11.15
C PHE A 198 -17.04 0.43 9.83
N VAL A 199 -17.74 0.58 8.70
CA VAL A 199 -17.12 0.64 7.37
C VAL A 199 -16.14 1.80 7.26
N LYS A 200 -16.51 2.99 7.75
CA LYS A 200 -15.64 4.18 7.76
C LYS A 200 -14.36 3.93 8.55
N ARG A 201 -14.45 3.38 9.76
CA ARG A 201 -13.30 3.11 10.63
C ARG A 201 -12.44 1.96 10.12
N ALA A 202 -13.05 0.94 9.52
CA ALA A 202 -12.34 -0.14 8.85
C ALA A 202 -11.51 0.39 7.66
N ARG A 203 -12.12 1.25 6.82
CA ARG A 203 -11.43 1.90 5.70
C ARG A 203 -10.33 2.83 6.17
N ALA A 204 -10.56 3.64 7.21
CA ALA A 204 -9.57 4.56 7.76
C ALA A 204 -8.34 3.81 8.32
N ALA A 205 -8.54 2.76 9.11
CA ALA A 205 -7.44 1.95 9.63
C ALA A 205 -6.63 1.24 8.53
N ARG A 206 -7.25 1.03 7.35
CA ARG A 206 -6.58 0.51 6.15
C ARG A 206 -5.72 1.58 5.45
N ILE A 207 -6.11 2.85 5.56
CA ILE A 207 -5.36 4.01 5.02
C ILE A 207 -4.13 4.32 5.89
N ASP A 208 -4.22 4.08 7.21
CA ASP A 208 -3.12 4.28 8.17
C ASP A 208 -2.00 3.21 8.10
N ARG A 209 -2.07 2.26 7.16
CA ARG A 209 -1.08 1.18 6.97
C ARG A 209 -0.62 1.05 5.51
N PRO A 210 0.20 1.99 5.01
CA PRO A 210 0.74 1.95 3.65
C PRO A 210 1.76 0.84 3.42
N ASN A 211 1.92 -0.15 4.32
CA ASN A 211 2.86 -1.29 4.18
C ASN A 211 2.16 -2.66 4.24
N LEU A 212 0.82 -2.73 4.26
CA LEU A 212 0.12 -4.02 4.14
C LEU A 212 0.21 -4.53 2.69
N ALA A 213 0.86 -5.66 2.48
CA ALA A 213 0.84 -6.38 1.21
C ALA A 213 -0.56 -6.97 0.99
N VAL A 214 -1.42 -6.27 0.25
CA VAL A 214 -2.66 -6.84 -0.28
C VAL A 214 -2.35 -7.30 -1.69
N ARG A 215 -2.07 -8.60 -1.90
CA ARG A 215 -1.94 -9.16 -3.26
C ARG A 215 -2.63 -10.51 -3.38
N PRO A 216 -3.61 -10.67 -4.28
CA PRO A 216 -4.24 -11.95 -4.56
C PRO A 216 -3.33 -12.92 -5.35
N THR A 217 -2.19 -12.44 -5.86
CA THR A 217 -1.22 -13.25 -6.62
C THR A 217 0.15 -13.22 -5.92
N PRO A 218 0.84 -14.37 -5.76
CA PRO A 218 2.21 -14.38 -5.25
C PRO A 218 3.10 -13.50 -6.12
N VAL A 219 3.70 -12.47 -5.52
CA VAL A 219 4.73 -11.65 -6.17
C VAL A 219 6.06 -12.03 -5.55
N HIS A 220 7.09 -12.17 -6.38
CA HIS A 220 8.44 -12.40 -5.89
C HIS A 220 8.82 -11.30 -4.88
N ALA A 221 9.25 -11.70 -3.67
CA ALA A 221 9.52 -10.78 -2.58
C ALA A 221 10.54 -9.68 -2.96
N GLY A 222 11.50 -10.01 -3.84
CA GLY A 222 12.48 -9.03 -4.33
C GLY A 222 11.95 -7.91 -5.22
N LEU A 223 10.70 -7.99 -5.67
CA LEU A 223 10.00 -6.87 -6.33
C LEU A 223 9.30 -5.94 -5.33
N LEU A 224 9.26 -6.34 -4.06
CA LEU A 224 8.48 -5.71 -3.00
C LEU A 224 9.33 -5.15 -1.89
N GLU A 225 10.39 -5.85 -1.52
CA GLU A 225 11.28 -5.46 -0.43
C GLU A 225 12.72 -5.73 -0.85
N VAL A 226 13.63 -4.94 -0.30
CA VAL A 226 15.07 -5.18 -0.39
C VAL A 226 15.47 -6.45 0.35
N ASP A 227 16.65 -6.99 0.01
CA ASP A 227 17.35 -7.92 0.90
C ASP A 227 18.11 -7.17 2.01
N ALA A 228 18.85 -7.91 2.85
CA ALA A 228 19.67 -7.34 3.94
C ALA A 228 20.79 -6.40 3.46
N HIS A 229 21.10 -6.38 2.17
CA HIS A 229 22.11 -5.51 1.57
C HIS A 229 21.48 -4.32 0.82
N GLY A 230 20.16 -4.15 0.86
CA GLY A 230 19.48 -3.08 0.13
C GLY A 230 19.25 -3.40 -1.35
N ARG A 231 19.27 -4.67 -1.75
CA ARG A 231 19.16 -5.10 -3.16
C ARG A 231 17.76 -5.55 -3.56
N TRP A 232 17.36 -5.14 -4.75
CA TRP A 232 16.07 -5.35 -5.40
C TRP A 232 16.18 -6.29 -6.60
N GLY A 233 15.02 -6.75 -7.08
CA GLY A 233 14.90 -7.60 -8.26
C GLY A 233 14.72 -9.06 -7.89
N MET A 234 14.40 -9.89 -8.89
CA MET A 234 14.24 -11.33 -8.69
C MET A 234 15.56 -11.98 -8.27
N GLU A 235 16.65 -11.53 -8.87
CA GLU A 235 18.01 -12.06 -8.66
C GLU A 235 18.85 -11.20 -7.69
N ARG A 236 18.28 -10.12 -7.14
CA ARG A 236 18.98 -9.18 -6.23
C ARG A 236 20.14 -8.42 -6.90
N ASP A 237 20.01 -8.09 -8.17
CA ASP A 237 21.09 -7.46 -8.95
C ASP A 237 21.12 -5.92 -8.89
N PHE A 238 20.09 -5.27 -8.34
CA PHE A 238 19.94 -3.82 -8.40
C PHE A 238 19.89 -3.19 -7.00
N GLY A 239 20.43 -1.98 -6.82
CA GLY A 239 20.39 -1.28 -5.53
C GLY A 239 21.69 -1.46 -4.74
N GLY A 240 21.60 -1.68 -3.43
CA GLY A 240 22.80 -1.81 -2.58
C GLY A 240 23.35 -0.48 -2.09
N ARG A 241 24.61 -0.49 -1.64
CA ARG A 241 25.33 0.66 -1.06
C ARG A 241 26.73 0.79 -1.68
N TYR A 242 26.79 1.30 -2.90
CA TYR A 242 28.05 1.51 -3.61
C TYR A 242 28.63 2.92 -3.36
N VAL A 243 28.98 3.20 -2.12
CA VAL A 243 29.44 4.51 -1.64
C VAL A 243 30.77 4.41 -0.90
N PRO A 244 31.52 5.52 -0.73
CA PRO A 244 32.69 5.53 0.14
C PRO A 244 32.35 5.09 1.58
N GLU A 245 33.30 4.42 2.24
CA GLU A 245 33.16 3.94 3.61
C GLU A 245 32.68 5.03 4.59
N THR A 246 33.11 6.27 4.37
CA THR A 246 32.73 7.44 5.19
C THR A 246 31.23 7.74 5.20
N LEU A 247 30.45 7.25 4.22
CA LEU A 247 28.99 7.41 4.18
C LEU A 247 28.23 6.21 4.75
N ILE A 248 28.88 5.08 5.01
CA ILE A 248 28.18 3.86 5.46
C ILE A 248 27.48 4.11 6.79
N GLY A 249 28.18 4.65 7.80
CA GLY A 249 27.56 4.97 9.09
C GLY A 249 26.41 5.99 9.00
N ALA A 250 26.44 6.90 8.03
CA ALA A 250 25.35 7.85 7.78
C ALA A 250 24.11 7.17 7.21
N LEU A 251 24.31 6.21 6.30
CA LEU A 251 23.26 5.44 5.67
C LEU A 251 22.64 4.42 6.63
N GLU A 252 23.44 3.81 7.50
CA GLU A 252 22.95 2.97 8.60
C GLU A 252 22.12 3.78 9.59
N GLN A 253 22.63 4.96 10.01
CA GLN A 253 21.85 5.87 10.86
C GLN A 253 20.52 6.27 10.21
N LEU A 254 20.53 6.52 8.89
CA LEU A 254 19.33 6.85 8.14
C LEU A 254 18.36 5.66 8.04
N GLU A 255 18.87 4.45 7.82
CA GLU A 255 18.08 3.22 7.77
C GLU A 255 17.43 2.95 9.13
N ASP A 256 18.20 2.93 10.21
CA ASP A 256 17.71 2.69 11.57
C ASP A 256 16.64 3.72 11.96
N ALA A 257 16.89 5.00 11.66
CA ALA A 257 15.93 6.05 11.93
C ALA A 257 14.65 5.88 11.11
N TYR A 258 14.78 5.47 9.84
CA TYR A 258 13.62 5.20 8.99
C TYR A 258 12.84 3.97 9.47
N ASP A 259 13.51 2.86 9.79
CA ASP A 259 12.88 1.65 10.29
C ASP A 259 12.17 1.87 11.63
N ALA A 260 12.71 2.74 12.49
CA ALA A 260 12.04 3.15 13.71
C ALA A 260 10.74 3.94 13.46
N ILE A 261 10.64 4.70 12.36
CA ILE A 261 9.45 5.53 12.06
C ILE A 261 8.50 4.95 11.03
N ARG A 262 8.94 4.02 10.17
CA ARG A 262 8.13 3.49 9.05
C ARG A 262 6.86 2.79 9.53
N HIS A 263 6.83 2.38 10.80
CA HIS A 263 5.65 1.81 11.48
C HIS A 263 5.15 2.67 12.66
N ASP A 264 5.75 3.84 12.94
CA ASP A 264 5.29 4.74 14.00
C ASP A 264 4.07 5.55 13.52
N PRO A 265 2.87 5.33 14.10
CA PRO A 265 1.67 6.05 13.69
C PRO A 265 1.76 7.56 13.91
N ARG A 266 2.60 8.05 14.84
CA ARG A 266 2.76 9.48 15.09
C ARG A 266 3.44 10.19 13.94
N PHE A 267 4.56 9.64 13.45
CA PHE A 267 5.25 10.19 12.29
C PHE A 267 4.32 10.28 11.07
N TRP A 268 3.58 9.20 10.79
CA TRP A 268 2.65 9.18 9.67
C TRP A 268 1.45 10.11 9.88
N SER A 269 0.99 10.31 11.11
CA SER A 269 -0.03 11.30 11.44
C SER A 269 0.46 12.72 11.12
N ASP A 270 1.66 13.09 11.59
CA ASP A 270 2.25 14.41 11.34
C ASP A 270 2.47 14.64 9.83
N LEU A 271 3.01 13.64 9.14
CA LEU A 271 3.20 13.70 7.70
C LEU A 271 1.86 13.79 6.95
N ASN A 272 0.83 13.07 7.38
CA ASN A 272 -0.51 13.14 6.76
C ASN A 272 -1.19 14.48 7.01
N GLU A 273 -0.99 15.08 8.18
CA GLU A 273 -1.45 16.44 8.44
C GLU A 273 -0.82 17.43 7.46
N LEU A 274 0.50 17.39 7.31
CA LEU A 274 1.21 18.24 6.36
C LEU A 274 0.77 17.97 4.93
N LEU A 275 0.59 16.71 4.55
CA LEU A 275 0.18 16.39 3.19
C LEU A 275 -1.26 16.80 2.90
N GLY A 276 -2.16 16.69 3.87
CA GLY A 276 -3.55 17.10 3.72
C GLY A 276 -3.72 18.63 3.77
N ARG A 277 -3.17 19.29 4.78
CA ARG A 277 -3.40 20.72 5.05
C ARG A 277 -2.45 21.66 4.31
N PHE A 278 -1.22 21.22 4.05
CA PHE A 278 -0.19 22.04 3.41
C PHE A 278 0.07 21.62 1.96
N ALA A 279 0.22 20.33 1.67
CA ALA A 279 0.49 19.86 0.31
C ALA A 279 -0.74 19.74 -0.60
N GLY A 280 -1.96 19.82 -0.03
CA GLY A 280 -3.22 19.79 -0.79
C GLY A 280 -3.68 18.39 -1.20
N ARG A 281 -3.32 17.34 -0.45
CA ARG A 281 -3.76 15.97 -0.72
C ARG A 281 -5.15 15.67 -0.15
N PRO A 282 -5.89 14.69 -0.74
CA PRO A 282 -5.55 13.91 -1.94
C PRO A 282 -5.63 14.76 -3.21
N THR A 283 -4.74 14.50 -4.15
CA THR A 283 -4.79 15.17 -5.47
C THR A 283 -5.93 14.57 -6.30
N ALA A 284 -6.50 15.35 -7.22
CA ALA A 284 -7.62 14.91 -8.03
C ALA A 284 -7.25 13.77 -9.01
N LEU A 285 -8.25 12.96 -9.37
CA LEU A 285 -8.20 12.06 -10.52
C LEU A 285 -9.16 12.61 -11.58
N TYR A 286 -8.64 12.96 -12.75
CA TYR A 286 -9.40 13.65 -13.80
C TYR A 286 -9.59 12.76 -15.03
N ARG A 287 -10.84 12.56 -15.46
CA ARG A 287 -11.16 11.85 -16.70
C ARG A 287 -10.95 12.79 -17.90
N ALA A 288 -10.02 12.45 -18.78
CA ALA A 288 -9.61 13.29 -19.90
C ALA A 288 -10.15 12.78 -21.23
N ASP A 289 -11.47 12.90 -21.45
CA ASP A 289 -12.16 12.32 -22.63
C ASP A 289 -11.60 12.83 -23.97
N ARG A 290 -11.37 14.14 -24.12
CA ARG A 290 -10.80 14.72 -25.35
C ARG A 290 -9.41 14.17 -25.68
N LEU A 291 -8.59 13.94 -24.65
CA LEU A 291 -7.26 13.35 -24.85
C LEU A 291 -7.38 11.85 -25.16
N ALA A 292 -8.34 11.16 -24.54
CA ALA A 292 -8.61 9.76 -24.85
C ALA A 292 -9.05 9.55 -26.30
N GLU A 293 -9.90 10.43 -26.85
CA GLU A 293 -10.29 10.44 -28.26
C GLU A 293 -9.08 10.64 -29.18
N ALA A 294 -8.22 11.62 -28.88
CA ALA A 294 -7.00 11.89 -29.66
C ALA A 294 -6.02 10.70 -29.63
N VAL A 295 -5.79 10.11 -28.45
CA VAL A 295 -4.93 8.93 -28.30
C VAL A 295 -5.51 7.72 -29.03
N HIS A 296 -6.83 7.53 -28.98
CA HIS A 296 -7.49 6.44 -29.70
C HIS A 296 -7.38 6.62 -31.22
N ALA A 297 -7.58 7.84 -31.73
CA ALA A 297 -7.39 8.15 -33.15
C ALA A 297 -5.94 7.88 -33.61
N GLU A 298 -4.95 8.27 -32.81
CA GLU A 298 -3.54 7.98 -33.12
C GLU A 298 -3.24 6.48 -33.06
N ALA A 299 -3.79 5.76 -32.07
CA ALA A 299 -3.64 4.32 -31.99
C ALA A 299 -4.27 3.60 -33.20
N MET A 300 -5.42 4.07 -33.69
CA MET A 300 -6.04 3.59 -34.93
C MET A 300 -5.14 3.85 -36.15
N ARG A 301 -4.54 5.06 -36.24
CA ARG A 301 -3.58 5.40 -37.31
C ARG A 301 -2.38 4.45 -37.31
N LEU A 302 -1.77 4.23 -36.15
CA LEU A 302 -0.62 3.34 -35.99
C LEU A 302 -0.96 1.88 -36.30
N ALA A 303 -2.16 1.41 -35.96
CA ALA A 303 -2.63 0.04 -36.27
C ALA A 303 -2.86 -0.19 -37.77
N ALA A 304 -3.09 0.88 -38.54
CA ALA A 304 -3.24 0.83 -39.99
C ALA A 304 -1.90 0.86 -40.76
N LEU A 305 -0.79 1.21 -40.10
CA LEU A 305 0.52 1.27 -40.76
C LEU A 305 1.05 -0.14 -41.10
N PRO A 306 1.71 -0.31 -42.26
CA PRO A 306 2.32 -1.58 -42.65
C PRO A 306 3.33 -2.05 -41.60
N LYS A 307 3.26 -3.34 -41.22
CA LYS A 307 4.28 -3.97 -40.38
C LYS A 307 5.15 -4.89 -41.24
N PRO A 308 6.49 -4.67 -41.30
CA PRO A 308 7.38 -5.55 -42.05
C PRO A 308 7.20 -7.01 -41.62
N GLY A 309 7.00 -7.90 -42.60
CA GLY A 309 6.92 -9.35 -42.36
C GLY A 309 5.61 -9.89 -41.76
N ARG A 310 4.53 -9.10 -41.64
CA ARG A 310 3.26 -9.58 -41.08
C ARG A 310 2.10 -9.34 -42.06
N PRO A 311 1.37 -10.34 -42.57
CA PRO A 311 0.26 -10.07 -43.50
C PRO A 311 -0.89 -9.31 -42.84
N ARG A 312 -1.65 -8.57 -43.67
CA ARG A 312 -2.81 -7.76 -43.26
C ARG A 312 -3.95 -8.67 -42.77
N GLY A 313 -4.58 -8.33 -41.65
CA GLY A 313 -5.69 -9.09 -41.10
C GLY A 313 -7.01 -8.89 -41.85
N PRO A 314 -8.04 -9.72 -41.60
CA PRO A 314 -9.33 -9.68 -42.30
C PRO A 314 -10.12 -8.37 -42.10
N SER A 315 -9.82 -7.58 -41.08
CA SER A 315 -10.39 -6.25 -40.84
C SER A 315 -9.71 -5.13 -41.65
N GLY A 316 -8.71 -5.44 -42.47
CA GLY A 316 -7.96 -4.44 -43.22
C GLY A 316 -6.93 -3.67 -42.38
N HIS A 317 -6.64 -4.08 -41.15
CA HIS A 317 -5.57 -3.52 -40.31
C HIS A 317 -4.39 -4.49 -40.16
N TRP A 318 -3.20 -3.98 -39.86
CA TRP A 318 -2.00 -4.80 -39.61
C TRP A 318 -1.89 -5.24 -38.13
N ALA A 319 -2.75 -4.68 -37.28
CA ALA A 319 -3.01 -5.08 -35.90
C ALA A 319 -4.52 -4.95 -35.59
N PRO A 320 -5.06 -5.66 -34.58
CA PRO A 320 -6.45 -5.45 -34.15
C PRO A 320 -6.72 -3.98 -33.83
N ALA A 321 -7.92 -3.49 -34.14
CA ALA A 321 -8.32 -2.15 -33.76
C ALA A 321 -8.26 -2.01 -32.23
N PRO A 322 -7.56 -0.99 -31.68
CA PRO A 322 -7.55 -0.75 -30.24
C PRO A 322 -8.98 -0.55 -29.72
N PRO A 323 -9.31 -1.02 -28.50
CA PRO A 323 -10.60 -0.72 -27.89
C PRO A 323 -10.73 0.79 -27.57
N PRO A 324 -11.95 1.28 -27.29
CA PRO A 324 -12.15 2.63 -26.77
C PRO A 324 -11.29 2.87 -25.52
N ILE A 325 -10.65 4.03 -25.46
CA ILE A 325 -9.74 4.39 -24.36
C ILE A 325 -10.50 5.26 -23.36
N ARG A 326 -10.41 4.94 -22.07
CA ARG A 326 -10.74 5.86 -20.98
C ARG A 326 -9.43 6.29 -20.33
N LEU A 327 -9.12 7.59 -20.39
CA LEU A 327 -7.87 8.14 -19.88
C LEU A 327 -8.14 8.91 -18.59
N TYR A 328 -7.39 8.57 -17.55
CA TYR A 328 -7.43 9.25 -16.25
C TYR A 328 -6.06 9.85 -15.93
N LEU A 329 -6.06 11.12 -15.52
CA LEU A 329 -4.87 11.85 -15.10
C LEU A 329 -4.86 11.95 -13.57
N LYS A 330 -3.85 11.38 -12.92
CA LYS A 330 -3.59 11.60 -11.49
C LYS A 330 -2.87 12.94 -11.32
N ARG A 331 -3.58 13.93 -10.77
CA ARG A 331 -3.24 15.36 -10.83
C ARG A 331 -2.20 15.80 -9.80
N GLU A 332 -1.02 15.19 -9.81
CA GLU A 332 0.10 15.61 -8.96
C GLU A 332 0.63 17.01 -9.31
N ASP A 333 0.25 17.57 -10.46
CA ASP A 333 0.46 18.98 -10.82
C ASP A 333 -0.28 19.96 -9.88
N LEU A 334 -1.34 19.50 -9.20
CA LEU A 334 -2.09 20.30 -8.22
C LEU A 334 -1.53 20.20 -6.80
N ALA A 335 -0.57 19.32 -6.55
CA ALA A 335 0.10 19.29 -5.27
C ALA A 335 0.82 20.63 -5.03
N HIS A 336 0.94 21.07 -3.78
CA HIS A 336 1.74 22.25 -3.47
C HIS A 336 3.15 22.12 -4.06
N THR A 337 3.74 23.24 -4.48
CA THR A 337 4.94 23.34 -5.33
C THR A 337 4.80 22.84 -6.77
N GLY A 338 3.67 22.25 -7.16
CA GLY A 338 3.32 21.93 -8.55
C GLY A 338 3.81 20.56 -9.06
N ALA A 339 4.26 19.67 -8.17
CA ALA A 339 4.74 18.35 -8.55
C ALA A 339 4.68 17.35 -7.37
N HIS A 340 4.80 16.05 -7.70
CA HIS A 340 4.85 14.95 -6.72
C HIS A 340 6.03 15.03 -5.73
N LYS A 341 7.05 15.86 -5.99
CA LYS A 341 8.26 15.97 -5.17
C LYS A 341 7.99 16.44 -3.74
N ILE A 342 6.91 17.21 -3.51
CA ILE A 342 6.55 17.69 -2.17
C ILE A 342 6.25 16.54 -1.19
N ASN A 343 5.74 15.40 -1.68
CA ASN A 343 5.48 14.22 -0.85
C ASN A 343 6.76 13.72 -0.17
N ASN A 344 7.81 13.55 -0.98
CA ASN A 344 9.12 13.09 -0.54
C ASN A 344 9.84 14.14 0.32
N ALA A 345 9.80 15.41 -0.11
CA ALA A 345 10.48 16.50 0.58
C ALA A 345 9.94 16.69 2.01
N LEU A 346 8.61 16.69 2.20
CA LEU A 346 8.02 16.80 3.54
C LEU A 346 8.39 15.60 4.42
N GLY A 347 8.30 14.38 3.90
CA GLY A 347 8.64 13.18 4.66
C GLY A 347 10.09 13.14 5.12
N GLN A 348 11.03 13.42 4.23
CA GLN A 348 12.46 13.44 4.59
C GLN A 348 12.84 14.66 5.45
N ALA A 349 12.22 15.83 5.24
CA ALA A 349 12.46 16.99 6.09
C ALA A 349 11.93 16.76 7.52
N LEU A 350 10.80 16.08 7.70
CA LEU A 350 10.34 15.62 9.01
C LEU A 350 11.31 14.61 9.64
N LEU A 351 11.79 13.63 8.86
CA LEU A 351 12.78 12.65 9.31
C LEU A 351 14.09 13.32 9.78
N THR A 352 14.48 14.45 9.18
CA THR A 352 15.66 15.24 9.59
C THR A 352 15.66 15.58 11.07
N ARG A 353 14.50 16.02 11.60
CA ARG A 353 14.35 16.31 13.03
C ARG A 353 14.54 15.07 13.89
N ARG A 354 14.05 13.91 13.41
CA ARG A 354 14.19 12.64 14.13
C ARG A 354 15.63 12.12 14.14
N LEU A 355 16.38 12.39 13.07
CA LEU A 355 17.82 12.14 12.97
C LEU A 355 18.67 13.08 13.85
N GLY A 356 18.06 14.11 14.46
CA GLY A 356 18.80 15.12 15.23
C GLY A 356 19.70 16.02 14.37
N LYS A 357 19.46 16.07 13.05
CA LYS A 357 20.25 16.87 12.12
C LYS A 357 19.70 18.29 12.05
N SER A 358 20.58 19.26 11.92
CA SER A 358 20.26 20.69 11.96
C SER A 358 20.36 21.36 10.59
N ARG A 359 20.73 20.62 9.54
CA ARG A 359 20.92 21.13 8.18
C ARG A 359 20.42 20.13 7.15
N VAL A 360 19.82 20.64 6.07
CA VAL A 360 19.40 19.85 4.91
C VAL A 360 20.20 20.26 3.69
N ILE A 361 20.63 19.27 2.92
CA ILE A 361 21.10 19.47 1.54
C ILE A 361 20.23 18.71 0.55
N ALA A 362 20.18 19.18 -0.69
CA ALA A 362 19.53 18.48 -1.80
C ALA A 362 20.21 18.83 -3.13
N GLU A 363 19.97 18.02 -4.15
CA GLU A 363 20.35 18.24 -5.53
C GLU A 363 19.16 18.70 -6.38
N THR A 364 19.39 19.39 -7.50
CA THR A 364 18.31 19.58 -8.46
C THR A 364 18.81 19.84 -9.88
N GLY A 365 18.02 19.43 -10.87
CA GLY A 365 18.22 19.77 -12.29
C GLY A 365 17.13 20.74 -12.73
N ALA A 366 15.95 20.22 -13.09
CA ALA A 366 14.78 21.06 -13.43
C ALA A 366 14.29 22.02 -12.32
N GLY A 367 14.84 21.95 -11.10
CA GLY A 367 14.51 22.83 -9.98
C GLY A 367 13.33 22.39 -9.10
N GLN A 368 12.47 21.49 -9.57
CA GLN A 368 11.27 21.07 -8.83
C GLN A 368 11.58 20.37 -7.49
N HIS A 369 12.63 19.54 -7.44
CA HIS A 369 13.06 18.94 -6.17
C HIS A 369 13.63 20.00 -5.22
N GLY A 370 14.48 20.89 -5.73
CA GLY A 370 15.05 21.97 -4.93
C GLY A 370 13.97 22.89 -4.34
N VAL A 371 12.96 23.27 -5.12
CA VAL A 371 11.82 24.06 -4.65
C VAL A 371 11.00 23.29 -3.59
N ALA A 372 10.75 22.00 -3.78
CA ALA A 372 10.04 21.17 -2.80
C ALA A 372 10.80 21.06 -1.48
N THR A 373 12.11 20.79 -1.53
CA THR A 373 12.98 20.70 -0.35
C THR A 373 13.09 22.05 0.36
N ALA A 374 13.32 23.14 -0.38
CA ALA A 374 13.36 24.50 0.19
C ALA A 374 12.04 24.85 0.89
N THR A 375 10.89 24.49 0.29
CA THR A 375 9.57 24.71 0.87
C THR A 375 9.39 23.93 2.18
N ALA A 376 9.73 22.63 2.18
CA ALA A 376 9.64 21.80 3.38
C ALA A 376 10.57 22.28 4.50
N CYS A 377 11.79 22.72 4.14
CA CYS A 377 12.77 23.25 5.07
C CYS A 377 12.33 24.59 5.67
N ALA A 378 11.81 25.51 4.85
CA ALA A 378 11.26 26.78 5.31
C ALA A 378 10.11 26.56 6.31
N LEU A 379 9.20 25.62 6.01
CA LEU A 379 8.09 25.25 6.89
C LEU A 379 8.57 24.70 8.25
N LEU A 380 9.65 23.91 8.23
CA LEU A 380 10.17 23.22 9.41
C LEU A 380 11.32 23.96 10.10
N GLY A 381 11.67 25.17 9.65
CA GLY A 381 12.77 25.96 10.22
C GLY A 381 14.14 25.30 10.08
N LEU A 382 14.38 24.59 8.97
CA LEU A 382 15.64 23.92 8.67
C LEU A 382 16.47 24.76 7.67
N PRO A 383 17.75 25.05 7.93
CA PRO A 383 18.69 25.55 6.94
C PRO A 383 18.78 24.59 5.75
N CYS A 384 18.67 25.12 4.52
CA CYS A 384 18.63 24.34 3.29
C CYS A 384 19.66 24.84 2.28
N VAL A 385 20.46 23.91 1.74
CA VAL A 385 21.37 24.17 0.62
C VAL A 385 20.99 23.26 -0.55
N VAL A 386 20.75 23.84 -1.72
CA VAL A 386 20.43 23.12 -2.95
C VAL A 386 21.58 23.25 -3.94
N PHE A 387 22.16 22.11 -4.32
CA PHE A 387 23.16 22.01 -5.38
C PHE A 387 22.47 21.91 -6.74
N MET A 388 22.90 22.73 -7.70
CA MET A 388 22.31 22.78 -9.03
C MET A 388 23.39 23.07 -10.08
N GLY A 389 23.38 22.33 -11.18
CA GLY A 389 24.34 22.56 -12.27
C GLY A 389 24.19 23.95 -12.89
N GLU A 390 25.29 24.59 -13.27
CA GLU A 390 25.28 25.94 -13.84
C GLU A 390 24.39 26.02 -15.10
N GLU A 391 24.42 25.02 -15.99
CA GLU A 391 23.53 25.00 -17.16
C GLU A 391 22.05 24.97 -16.75
N ASP A 392 21.73 24.20 -15.72
CA ASP A 392 20.36 24.06 -15.22
C ASP A 392 19.90 25.34 -14.50
N ILE A 393 20.79 26.04 -13.78
CA ILE A 393 20.52 27.36 -13.17
C ILE A 393 20.11 28.36 -14.24
N GLN A 394 20.85 28.42 -15.36
CA GLN A 394 20.53 29.32 -16.46
C GLN A 394 19.18 28.97 -17.10
N ARG A 395 18.92 27.68 -17.36
CA ARG A 395 17.67 27.19 -17.98
C ARG A 395 16.45 27.34 -17.06
N GLN A 396 16.63 27.28 -15.74
CA GLN A 396 15.55 27.20 -14.75
C GLN A 396 15.58 28.36 -13.75
N ALA A 397 16.00 29.55 -14.19
CA ALA A 397 16.05 30.77 -13.38
C ALA A 397 14.79 31.03 -12.52
N PRO A 398 13.54 30.78 -12.99
CA PRO A 398 12.36 30.94 -12.15
C PRO A 398 12.34 30.05 -10.91
N ASN A 399 12.83 28.81 -11.00
CA ASN A 399 12.89 27.90 -9.85
C ASN A 399 14.04 28.28 -8.91
N VAL A 400 15.16 28.79 -9.43
CA VAL A 400 16.25 29.35 -8.61
C VAL A 400 15.76 30.52 -7.76
N LEU A 401 14.99 31.43 -8.35
CA LEU A 401 14.38 32.55 -7.63
C LEU A 401 13.43 32.05 -6.52
N ARG A 402 12.59 31.06 -6.80
CA ARG A 402 11.69 30.46 -5.80
C ARG A 402 12.45 29.86 -4.62
N MET A 403 13.52 29.09 -4.88
CA MET A 403 14.34 28.49 -3.83
C MET A 403 14.96 29.57 -2.92
N ARG A 404 15.53 30.62 -3.51
CA ARG A 404 16.11 31.74 -2.75
C ARG A 404 15.05 32.51 -1.95
N ALA A 405 13.87 32.73 -2.53
CA ALA A 405 12.75 33.39 -1.83
C ALA A 405 12.24 32.57 -0.63
N LEU A 406 12.39 31.24 -0.66
CA LEU A 406 12.10 30.33 0.45
C LEU A 406 13.25 30.26 1.47
N GLY A 407 14.33 31.02 1.28
CA GLY A 407 15.48 31.08 2.20
C GLY A 407 16.52 29.98 1.99
N ALA A 408 16.43 29.19 0.91
CA ALA A 408 17.45 28.20 0.58
C ALA A 408 18.66 28.84 -0.11
N GLU A 409 19.86 28.38 0.24
CA GLU A 409 21.08 28.67 -0.50
C GLU A 409 21.09 27.83 -1.79
N VAL A 410 21.28 28.45 -2.96
CA VAL A 410 21.45 27.71 -4.23
C VAL A 410 22.92 27.77 -4.63
N ARG A 411 23.61 26.63 -4.54
CA ARG A 411 25.02 26.47 -4.90
C ARG A 411 25.16 25.99 -6.34
N SER A 412 25.85 26.78 -7.16
CA SER A 412 26.15 26.41 -8.54
C SER A 412 27.23 25.33 -8.59
N VAL A 413 27.03 24.36 -9.49
CA VAL A 413 28.00 23.31 -9.80
C VAL A 413 28.48 23.48 -11.24
N THR A 414 29.77 23.77 -11.39
CA THR A 414 30.42 24.03 -12.68
C THR A 414 31.28 22.86 -13.17
N SER A 415 31.41 21.79 -12.38
CA SER A 415 32.18 20.60 -12.73
C SER A 415 31.44 19.72 -13.75
N GLY A 416 32.19 18.92 -14.50
CA GLY A 416 31.61 17.93 -15.43
C GLY A 416 30.81 18.56 -16.56
N THR A 417 29.57 18.10 -16.75
CA THR A 417 28.63 18.68 -17.72
C THR A 417 27.82 19.83 -17.13
N ALA A 418 28.05 20.19 -15.86
CA ALA A 418 27.34 21.22 -15.13
C ALA A 418 25.81 21.02 -15.16
N THR A 419 25.38 19.76 -14.97
CA THR A 419 23.96 19.35 -14.92
C THR A 419 23.63 18.54 -13.66
N LEU A 420 22.41 18.00 -13.55
CA LEU A 420 21.95 17.17 -12.42
C LEU A 420 22.95 16.11 -11.94
N LYS A 421 23.65 15.40 -12.85
CA LYS A 421 24.63 14.37 -12.47
C LYS A 421 25.73 14.96 -11.57
N ASP A 422 26.25 16.13 -11.95
CA ASP A 422 27.32 16.79 -11.22
C ASP A 422 26.80 17.38 -9.90
N ALA A 423 25.57 17.89 -9.89
CA ALA A 423 24.91 18.35 -8.67
C ALA A 423 24.73 17.24 -7.62
N VAL A 424 24.39 16.01 -8.04
CA VAL A 424 24.34 14.83 -7.16
C VAL A 424 25.72 14.57 -6.54
N ASN A 425 26.78 14.61 -7.36
CA ASN A 425 28.15 14.35 -6.90
C ASN A 425 28.61 15.39 -5.87
N GLU A 426 28.35 16.68 -6.12
CA GLU A 426 28.71 17.74 -5.16
C GLU A 426 27.88 17.67 -3.87
N ALA A 427 26.59 17.35 -3.95
CA ALA A 427 25.78 17.11 -2.76
C ALA A 427 26.32 15.94 -1.92
N MET A 428 26.74 14.84 -2.55
CA MET A 428 27.38 13.73 -1.83
C MET A 428 28.71 14.14 -1.19
N ARG A 429 29.54 14.95 -1.86
CA ARG A 429 30.80 15.47 -1.29
C ARG A 429 30.56 16.36 -0.07
N ASP A 430 29.58 17.25 -0.14
CA ASP A 430 29.16 18.07 1.00
C ASP A 430 28.67 17.17 2.14
N TRP A 431 27.90 16.12 1.83
CA TRP A 431 27.40 15.19 2.84
C TRP A 431 28.53 14.45 3.57
N VAL A 432 29.51 13.93 2.82
CA VAL A 432 30.71 13.28 3.40
C VAL A 432 31.40 14.20 4.41
N THR A 433 31.44 15.50 4.09
CA THR A 433 32.14 16.49 4.91
C THR A 433 31.34 16.90 6.15
N ASN A 434 30.01 16.86 6.08
CA ASN A 434 29.10 17.40 7.11
C ASN A 434 28.13 16.34 7.68
N VAL A 435 28.52 15.07 7.64
CA VAL A 435 27.67 13.91 7.93
C VAL A 435 27.01 13.95 9.31
N GLU A 436 27.69 14.52 10.30
CA GLU A 436 27.21 14.59 11.67
C GLU A 436 25.98 15.51 11.83
N THR A 437 25.95 16.62 11.09
CA THR A 437 24.95 17.69 11.26
C THR A 437 23.94 17.78 10.12
N THR A 438 24.23 17.14 8.99
CA THR A 438 23.49 17.29 7.74
C THR A 438 22.73 16.03 7.35
N HIS A 439 21.47 16.19 6.96
CA HIS A 439 20.70 15.18 6.24
C HIS A 439 20.64 15.52 4.75
N TYR A 440 20.95 14.55 3.91
CA TYR A 440 20.80 14.68 2.45
C TYR A 440 19.40 14.24 2.02
N VAL A 441 18.58 15.18 1.57
CA VAL A 441 17.23 14.90 1.06
C VAL A 441 17.31 14.55 -0.43
N LEU A 442 17.46 13.26 -0.72
CA LEU A 442 17.60 12.75 -2.09
C LEU A 442 16.27 12.81 -2.87
N GLY A 443 16.32 13.29 -4.11
CA GLY A 443 15.14 13.74 -4.85
C GLY A 443 14.38 12.71 -5.68
N SER A 444 14.81 11.45 -5.73
CA SER A 444 14.14 10.40 -6.48
C SER A 444 14.40 9.00 -5.92
N ALA A 445 13.68 7.97 -6.40
CA ALA A 445 13.88 6.59 -5.99
C ALA A 445 15.13 5.99 -6.67
N MET A 446 16.30 6.52 -6.29
CA MET A 446 17.63 6.15 -6.77
C MET A 446 18.64 6.25 -5.62
N GLY A 447 19.89 5.93 -5.90
CA GLY A 447 20.99 6.08 -4.96
C GLY A 447 21.07 4.94 -3.95
N PRO A 448 21.99 5.02 -2.98
CA PRO A 448 22.26 3.92 -2.07
C PRO A 448 21.06 3.65 -1.16
N HIS A 449 20.88 2.39 -0.80
CA HIS A 449 19.96 2.01 0.27
C HIS A 449 20.30 2.79 1.57
N PRO A 450 19.33 3.45 2.24
CA PRO A 450 17.88 3.21 2.17
C PRO A 450 17.05 4.17 1.29
N TYR A 451 17.66 5.08 0.52
CA TYR A 451 16.90 6.11 -0.22
C TYR A 451 15.83 5.56 -1.18
N PRO A 452 16.08 4.52 -2.01
CA PRO A 452 15.04 3.97 -2.88
C PRO A 452 13.79 3.52 -2.11
N THR A 453 13.96 2.89 -0.95
CA THR A 453 12.87 2.43 -0.06
C THR A 453 12.11 3.62 0.52
N ILE A 454 12.83 4.58 1.12
CA ILE A 454 12.25 5.77 1.73
C ILE A 454 11.42 6.55 0.71
N VAL A 455 12.02 6.84 -0.45
CA VAL A 455 11.36 7.67 -1.47
C VAL A 455 10.15 6.95 -2.05
N ARG A 456 10.23 5.63 -2.28
CA ARG A 456 9.08 4.83 -2.69
C ARG A 456 7.94 4.95 -1.70
N ASP A 457 8.19 4.72 -0.42
CA ASP A 457 7.15 4.68 0.61
C ASP A 457 6.48 6.05 0.79
N LEU A 458 7.27 7.12 0.77
CA LEU A 458 6.76 8.50 0.84
C LEU A 458 5.92 8.87 -0.39
N GLN A 459 6.20 8.29 -1.56
CA GLN A 459 5.46 8.52 -2.80
C GLN A 459 4.29 7.56 -3.04
N ARG A 460 4.25 6.40 -2.36
CA ARG A 460 3.27 5.31 -2.57
C ARG A 460 1.81 5.77 -2.55
N ARG A 461 1.52 6.82 -1.78
CA ARG A 461 0.18 7.42 -1.70
C ARG A 461 -0.41 7.84 -3.04
N ILE A 462 0.42 8.14 -4.04
CA ILE A 462 -0.06 8.47 -5.39
C ILE A 462 -0.86 7.30 -5.96
N GLY A 463 -0.30 6.09 -5.90
CA GLY A 463 -0.94 4.85 -6.35
C GLY A 463 -2.14 4.47 -5.50
N ASP A 464 -2.02 4.56 -4.18
CA ASP A 464 -3.11 4.20 -3.27
C ASP A 464 -4.34 5.11 -3.48
N GLU A 465 -4.13 6.42 -3.63
CA GLU A 465 -5.20 7.36 -3.96
C GLU A 465 -5.77 7.14 -5.35
N ALA A 466 -4.92 6.96 -6.38
CA ALA A 466 -5.36 6.75 -7.75
C ALA A 466 -6.21 5.47 -7.88
N GLY A 467 -5.77 4.36 -7.26
CA GLY A 467 -6.50 3.10 -7.26
C GLY A 467 -7.86 3.23 -6.57
N ARG A 468 -7.92 3.90 -5.42
CA ARG A 468 -9.19 4.16 -4.73
C ARG A 468 -10.13 5.06 -5.55
N GLN A 469 -9.62 6.19 -6.02
CA GLN A 469 -10.40 7.18 -6.78
C GLN A 469 -10.96 6.58 -8.07
N LEU A 470 -10.17 5.78 -8.79
CA LEU A 470 -10.65 5.11 -9.98
C LEU A 470 -11.71 4.06 -9.64
N PHE A 471 -11.49 3.25 -8.60
CA PHE A 471 -12.47 2.26 -8.17
C PHE A 471 -13.79 2.92 -7.73
N ASP A 472 -13.74 4.07 -7.07
CA ASP A 472 -14.93 4.83 -6.65
C ASP A 472 -15.76 5.31 -7.86
N VAL A 473 -15.13 5.55 -9.02
CA VAL A 473 -15.80 6.06 -10.24
C VAL A 473 -16.16 4.96 -11.24
N GLU A 474 -15.28 3.97 -11.43
CA GLU A 474 -15.38 2.93 -12.45
C GLU A 474 -15.77 1.56 -11.89
N GLY A 475 -15.79 1.39 -10.56
CA GLY A 475 -16.07 0.12 -9.89
C GLY A 475 -14.99 -0.96 -10.09
N ARG A 476 -13.84 -0.59 -10.66
CA ARG A 476 -12.73 -1.50 -11.01
C ARG A 476 -11.37 -0.80 -10.99
N LEU A 477 -10.31 -1.60 -10.96
CA LEU A 477 -8.92 -1.14 -11.14
C LEU A 477 -8.61 -0.81 -12.62
N PRO A 478 -7.53 -0.07 -12.92
CA PRO A 478 -7.21 0.29 -14.30
C PRO A 478 -6.70 -0.90 -15.10
N ASP A 479 -6.90 -0.87 -16.42
CA ASP A 479 -6.31 -1.86 -17.34
C ASP A 479 -4.80 -1.65 -17.55
N LEU A 480 -4.32 -0.42 -17.31
CA LEU A 480 -2.94 0.03 -17.44
C LEU A 480 -2.66 1.19 -16.46
N ALA A 481 -1.60 1.09 -15.68
CA ALA A 481 -1.01 2.21 -14.96
C ALA A 481 0.30 2.63 -15.65
N LEU A 482 0.44 3.92 -15.96
CA LEU A 482 1.55 4.48 -16.73
C LEU A 482 2.10 5.73 -16.05
N ALA A 483 3.43 5.83 -16.00
CA ALA A 483 4.14 6.99 -15.45
C ALA A 483 5.47 7.23 -16.18
N CYS A 484 6.02 8.45 -16.11
CA CYS A 484 7.33 8.74 -16.69
C CYS A 484 8.46 8.36 -15.73
N VAL A 485 9.61 7.96 -16.28
CA VAL A 485 10.79 7.57 -15.50
C VAL A 485 11.97 8.47 -15.89
N GLY A 486 12.36 9.32 -14.95
CA GLY A 486 13.73 9.82 -14.82
C GLY A 486 14.44 8.96 -13.77
N GLY A 487 14.53 9.45 -12.53
CA GLY A 487 14.95 8.62 -11.40
C GLY A 487 13.85 7.76 -10.76
N GLY A 488 12.69 7.59 -11.40
CA GLY A 488 11.64 6.65 -10.97
C GLY A 488 10.69 7.03 -9.82
N SER A 489 10.86 8.14 -9.09
CA SER A 489 10.04 8.42 -7.88
C SER A 489 8.52 8.53 -8.10
N ASN A 490 8.06 9.25 -9.12
CA ASN A 490 6.63 9.34 -9.43
C ASN A 490 6.09 7.98 -9.91
N ALA A 491 6.89 7.28 -10.73
CA ALA A 491 6.51 6.00 -11.31
C ALA A 491 6.35 4.96 -10.21
N ILE A 492 7.33 4.75 -9.36
CA ILE A 492 7.19 3.78 -8.27
C ILE A 492 6.11 4.21 -7.26
N GLY A 493 5.93 5.52 -7.02
CA GLY A 493 4.83 6.04 -6.20
C GLY A 493 3.44 5.69 -6.73
N LEU A 494 3.23 5.77 -8.05
CA LEU A 494 1.98 5.36 -8.70
C LEU A 494 1.85 3.83 -8.79
N LEU A 495 2.90 3.17 -9.29
CA LEU A 495 2.85 1.77 -9.72
C LEU A 495 2.92 0.79 -8.55
N ALA A 496 3.52 1.14 -7.41
CA ALA A 496 3.69 0.24 -6.25
C ALA A 496 2.38 -0.38 -5.77
N ARG A 497 1.26 0.37 -5.83
CA ARG A 497 -0.08 -0.13 -5.49
C ARG A 497 -0.51 -1.29 -6.38
N PHE A 498 -0.10 -1.30 -7.64
CA PHE A 498 -0.61 -2.19 -8.68
C PHE A 498 0.33 -3.36 -9.02
N ILE A 499 1.56 -3.38 -8.50
CA ILE A 499 2.43 -4.55 -8.69
C ILE A 499 1.70 -5.79 -8.12
N GLY A 500 1.66 -6.88 -8.89
CA GLY A 500 0.95 -8.11 -8.51
C GLY A 500 -0.57 -8.09 -8.63
N GLU A 501 -1.17 -7.01 -9.12
CA GLU A 501 -2.58 -7.03 -9.51
C GLU A 501 -2.71 -7.69 -10.89
N PRO A 502 -3.33 -8.87 -11.01
CA PRO A 502 -3.29 -9.66 -12.24
C PRO A 502 -4.00 -8.99 -13.42
N SER A 503 -4.93 -8.07 -13.13
CA SER A 503 -5.69 -7.34 -14.15
C SER A 503 -5.06 -5.99 -14.54
N VAL A 504 -3.96 -5.58 -13.91
CA VAL A 504 -3.36 -4.24 -14.11
C VAL A 504 -2.01 -4.39 -14.78
N ARG A 505 -1.87 -3.88 -16.01
CA ARG A 505 -0.57 -3.76 -16.66
C ARG A 505 0.18 -2.55 -16.10
N LEU A 506 1.49 -2.65 -15.97
CA LEU A 506 2.36 -1.54 -15.58
C LEU A 506 3.21 -1.15 -16.78
N ALA A 507 3.29 0.15 -17.05
CA ALA A 507 4.18 0.69 -18.06
C ALA A 507 4.90 1.92 -17.54
N VAL A 508 6.06 2.18 -18.11
CA VAL A 508 6.85 3.37 -17.86
C VAL A 508 7.26 4.00 -19.19
N ALA A 509 7.43 5.32 -19.19
CA ALA A 509 7.95 6.06 -20.34
C ALA A 509 9.26 6.76 -19.97
N GLU A 510 10.35 6.41 -20.66
CA GLU A 510 11.64 7.09 -20.53
C GLU A 510 11.83 8.13 -21.64
N ALA A 511 12.74 9.08 -21.43
CA ALA A 511 13.02 10.13 -22.41
C ALA A 511 13.92 9.60 -23.55
N ALA A 512 13.34 9.38 -24.72
CA ALA A 512 14.07 8.95 -25.92
C ALA A 512 14.94 10.05 -26.55
N GLY A 513 14.83 11.31 -26.12
CA GLY A 513 15.59 12.43 -26.69
C GLY A 513 15.41 12.52 -28.21
N ASP A 514 16.53 12.55 -28.94
CA ASP A 514 16.53 12.60 -30.40
C ASP A 514 16.32 11.22 -31.06
N GLY A 515 16.22 10.15 -30.25
CA GLY A 515 16.11 8.75 -30.67
C GLY A 515 17.11 7.88 -29.91
N VAL A 516 16.72 6.67 -29.52
CA VAL A 516 17.61 5.76 -28.75
C VAL A 516 18.83 5.37 -29.59
N GLU A 517 18.61 5.12 -30.88
CA GLU A 517 19.61 4.81 -31.88
C GLU A 517 20.63 5.94 -32.12
N THR A 518 20.30 7.17 -31.74
CA THR A 518 21.19 8.33 -31.92
C THR A 518 22.23 8.47 -30.80
N GLY A 519 22.06 7.74 -29.69
CA GLY A 519 22.83 7.92 -28.46
C GLY A 519 22.54 9.23 -27.71
N ARG A 520 21.62 10.07 -28.20
CA ARG A 520 21.22 11.34 -27.56
C ARG A 520 19.87 11.20 -26.87
N HIS A 521 19.83 10.36 -25.84
CA HIS A 521 18.64 10.03 -25.06
C HIS A 521 18.96 9.94 -23.56
N ALA A 522 17.90 9.80 -22.75
CA ALA A 522 18.00 9.47 -21.32
C ALA A 522 17.19 8.22 -20.96
N ALA A 523 16.92 7.36 -21.95
CA ALA A 523 16.31 6.05 -21.76
C ALA A 523 17.32 5.03 -21.22
N ALA A 524 17.44 4.95 -19.89
CA ALA A 524 18.43 4.12 -19.21
C ALA A 524 18.07 2.63 -19.27
N ILE A 525 16.78 2.29 -19.22
CA ILE A 525 16.31 0.90 -19.28
C ILE A 525 16.32 0.41 -20.73
N ALA A 526 15.86 1.22 -21.69
CA ALA A 526 15.76 0.80 -23.08
C ALA A 526 17.10 0.86 -23.85
N GLY A 527 17.97 1.81 -23.53
CA GLY A 527 19.23 2.05 -24.26
C GLY A 527 20.50 1.94 -23.43
N GLY A 528 20.40 1.62 -22.14
CA GLY A 528 21.54 1.48 -21.24
C GLY A 528 21.93 0.03 -20.95
N THR A 529 22.95 -0.13 -20.10
CA THR A 529 23.39 -1.41 -19.54
C THR A 529 23.49 -1.30 -18.02
N ALA A 530 23.39 -2.43 -17.31
CA ALA A 530 23.58 -2.45 -15.87
C ALA A 530 24.99 -1.98 -15.48
N GLY A 531 25.09 -1.22 -14.40
CA GLY A 531 26.34 -0.67 -13.88
C GLY A 531 26.10 0.09 -12.58
N ILE A 532 27.18 0.45 -11.91
CA ILE A 532 27.14 1.13 -10.61
C ILE A 532 27.21 2.65 -10.84
N LEU A 533 26.21 3.39 -10.36
CA LEU A 533 26.17 4.85 -10.49
C LEU A 533 25.44 5.49 -9.31
N HIS A 534 26.04 6.54 -8.73
CA HIS A 534 25.46 7.32 -7.62
C HIS A 534 25.04 6.46 -6.41
N GLY A 535 25.74 5.37 -6.11
CA GLY A 535 25.54 4.58 -4.90
C GLY A 535 24.70 3.32 -5.04
N SER A 536 24.19 3.00 -6.23
CA SER A 536 23.34 1.84 -6.52
C SER A 536 23.66 1.16 -7.85
#